data_AF-A0A1F7URY5-F1
#
_entry.id   AF-A0A1F7URY5-F1
#
_cell.length_a   1.000
_cell.length_b   1.000
_cell.length_c   1.000
_cell.angle_alpha   90.00
_cell.angle_beta   90.00
_cell.angle_gamma   90.00
#
_symmetry.space_group_name_H-M   'P 1'
#
loop_
_entity.id
_entity.type
_entity.pdbx_description
1 polymer ?
#
loop_
_entity_poly.entity_id
_entity_poly.type
_entity_poly.pdbx_seq_one_letter_code
_entity_poly.pdbx_strand_id
1 'polypeptide(L)'
;MKIITRAVAIKNLKKYIGQDLRKLALKHGITTYETGKQNKGWKGLVLERLAGLQTNISKAPNGLTYELKSVAFHYVKDKLVPKETMAITMINPKELKAHSFFESHCWAKLKAIVFCAVAWHGKNAQKAELLEVVSLDFLETDDLIMEIKADYDFIRNKLIAQGFDSLTGADGKWIQARTKGSKNSDTRAFYARPQLVTKVFEIAS
;
A
#
# COMPACT_ATOMS: atom_id res chain seq x y z
N MET A 1 -3.25 -19.57 13.30
CA MET A 1 -3.11 -18.16 12.88
C MET A 1 -4.24 -17.37 13.52
N LYS A 2 -3.95 -16.32 14.31
CA LYS A 2 -5.02 -15.51 14.91
C LYS A 2 -5.68 -14.70 13.80
N ILE A 3 -6.93 -15.01 13.49
CA ILE A 3 -7.71 -14.26 12.50
C ILE A 3 -8.10 -12.93 13.15
N ILE A 4 -7.61 -11.83 12.59
CA ILE A 4 -7.97 -10.47 13.01
C ILE A 4 -9.03 -9.94 12.06
N THR A 5 -10.17 -9.52 12.60
CA THR A 5 -11.21 -8.85 11.82
C THR A 5 -10.83 -7.40 11.56
N ARG A 6 -11.39 -6.81 10.50
CA ARG A 6 -11.16 -5.41 10.15
C ARG A 6 -11.47 -4.46 11.31
N ALA A 7 -12.61 -4.66 11.97
CA ALA A 7 -13.03 -3.85 13.11
C ALA A 7 -12.03 -3.93 14.27
N VAL A 8 -11.50 -5.12 14.57
CA VAL A 8 -10.48 -5.30 15.62
C VAL A 8 -9.17 -4.61 15.23
N ALA A 9 -8.74 -4.75 13.97
CA ALA A 9 -7.54 -4.09 13.48
C ALA A 9 -7.62 -2.57 13.62
N ILE A 10 -8.72 -1.96 13.15
CA ILE A 10 -8.96 -0.52 13.26
C ILE A 10 -8.99 -0.09 14.73
N LYS A 11 -9.75 -0.81 15.58
CA LYS A 11 -9.81 -0.52 17.03
C LYS A 11 -8.43 -0.58 17.68
N ASN A 12 -7.58 -1.51 17.28
CA ASN A 12 -6.23 -1.61 17.82
C ASN A 12 -5.34 -0.47 17.32
N LEU A 13 -5.33 -0.21 16.02
CA LEU A 13 -4.50 0.82 15.40
C LEU A 13 -4.82 2.23 15.91
N LYS A 14 -6.11 2.56 16.09
CA LYS A 14 -6.54 3.87 16.59
C LYS A 14 -5.97 4.24 17.97
N LYS A 15 -5.60 3.26 18.80
CA LYS A 15 -4.96 3.49 20.11
C LYS A 15 -3.57 4.13 20.00
N TYR A 16 -2.94 4.01 18.83
CA TYR A 16 -1.57 4.43 18.57
C TYR A 16 -1.47 5.71 17.72
N ILE A 17 -2.60 6.34 17.39
CA ILE A 17 -2.60 7.65 16.74
C ILE A 17 -1.86 8.67 17.62
N GLY A 18 -1.00 9.49 17.01
CA GLY A 18 -0.11 10.44 17.67
C GLY A 18 1.14 9.84 18.31
N GLN A 19 1.30 8.51 18.30
CA GLN A 19 2.46 7.86 18.91
C GLN A 19 3.60 7.64 17.92
N ASP A 20 4.83 7.65 18.45
CA ASP A 20 6.04 7.36 17.69
C ASP A 20 6.18 5.85 17.41
N LEU A 21 5.86 5.47 16.18
CA LEU A 21 6.00 4.12 15.64
C LEU A 21 7.41 3.58 15.77
N ARG A 22 8.45 4.42 15.81
CA ARG A 22 9.82 3.93 15.94
C ARG A 22 10.08 3.35 17.33
N LYS A 23 9.58 4.01 18.38
CA LYS A 23 9.65 3.48 19.75
C LYS A 23 8.90 2.15 19.86
N LEU A 24 7.74 2.06 19.20
CA LEU A 24 6.96 0.83 19.12
C LEU A 24 7.71 -0.26 18.33
N ALA A 25 8.40 0.08 17.25
CA ALA A 25 9.24 -0.85 16.49
C ALA A 25 10.30 -1.50 17.36
N LEU A 26 11.04 -0.70 18.13
CA LEU A 26 12.07 -1.19 19.05
C LEU A 26 11.47 -2.11 20.11
N LYS A 27 10.32 -1.74 20.70
CA LYS A 27 9.60 -2.58 21.67
C LYS A 27 9.17 -3.93 21.09
N HIS A 28 8.89 -3.98 19.79
CA HIS A 28 8.50 -5.20 19.08
C HIS A 28 9.67 -5.93 18.39
N GLY A 29 10.91 -5.49 18.60
CA GLY A 29 12.10 -6.10 17.97
C GLY A 29 12.15 -5.94 16.45
N ILE A 30 11.50 -4.91 15.90
CA ILE A 30 11.46 -4.64 14.45
C ILE A 30 12.63 -3.74 14.07
N THR A 31 13.51 -4.26 13.21
CA THR A 31 14.65 -3.52 12.67
C THR A 31 14.19 -2.35 11.81
N THR A 32 14.47 -1.13 12.26
CA THR A 32 14.18 0.11 11.51
C THR A 32 15.35 0.57 10.66
N TYR A 33 16.57 0.18 11.03
CA TYR A 33 17.82 0.53 10.38
C TYR A 33 18.84 -0.58 10.58
N GLU A 34 19.58 -0.94 9.54
CA GLU A 34 20.62 -1.95 9.58
C GLU A 34 21.76 -1.53 8.65
N THR A 35 23.01 -1.66 9.10
CA THR A 35 24.24 -1.49 8.27
C THR A 35 24.25 -0.26 7.35
N GLY A 36 23.85 0.91 7.87
CA GLY A 36 23.89 2.15 7.08
C GLY A 36 22.66 2.38 6.19
N LYS A 37 21.67 1.49 6.24
CA LYS A 37 20.47 1.54 5.38
C LYS A 37 19.19 1.41 6.19
N GLN A 38 18.24 2.32 5.93
CA GLN A 38 16.91 2.22 6.53
C GLN A 38 16.12 1.05 5.93
N ASN A 39 15.48 0.25 6.79
CA ASN A 39 14.54 -0.77 6.36
C ASN A 39 13.25 -0.10 5.84
N LYS A 40 13.06 -0.01 4.53
CA LYS A 40 11.92 0.70 3.96
C LYS A 40 10.54 0.15 4.41
N GLY A 41 10.47 -1.12 4.81
CA GLY A 41 9.22 -1.77 5.21
C GLY A 41 8.88 -1.68 6.71
N TRP A 42 9.75 -1.10 7.54
CA TRP A 42 9.60 -1.21 9.01
C TRP A 42 8.28 -0.64 9.53
N LYS A 43 7.77 0.45 8.94
CA LYS A 43 6.50 1.08 9.34
C LYS A 43 5.30 0.14 9.15
N GLY A 44 5.25 -0.54 8.01
CA GLY A 44 4.21 -1.53 7.72
C GLY A 44 4.27 -2.70 8.71
N LEU A 45 5.47 -3.22 8.98
CA LEU A 45 5.67 -4.32 9.93
C LEU A 45 5.20 -3.96 11.35
N VAL A 46 5.48 -2.73 11.80
CA VAL A 46 5.00 -2.25 13.10
C VAL A 46 3.48 -2.19 13.10
N LEU A 47 2.87 -1.58 12.08
CA LEU A 47 1.42 -1.46 12.00
C LEU A 47 0.72 -2.82 11.92
N GLU A 48 1.30 -3.82 11.26
CA GLU A 48 0.80 -5.20 11.30
C GLU A 48 0.77 -5.74 12.74
N ARG A 49 1.87 -5.58 13.50
CA ARG A 49 1.92 -5.99 14.91
C ARG A 49 0.88 -5.25 15.75
N LEU A 50 0.77 -3.93 15.58
CA LEU A 50 -0.18 -3.09 16.32
C LEU A 50 -1.63 -3.44 15.98
N ALA A 51 -1.94 -3.83 14.74
CA ALA A 51 -3.25 -4.34 14.34
C ALA A 51 -3.59 -5.69 15.01
N GLY A 52 -2.58 -6.42 15.52
CA GLY A 52 -2.70 -7.75 16.10
C GLY A 52 -2.36 -8.88 15.12
N LEU A 53 -1.79 -8.55 13.96
CA LEU A 53 -1.42 -9.50 12.92
C LEU A 53 -0.05 -10.14 13.19
N GLN A 54 0.13 -11.34 12.67
CA GLN A 54 1.45 -11.94 12.52
C GLN A 54 2.05 -11.51 11.17
N THR A 55 3.25 -10.94 11.21
CA THR A 55 4.02 -10.62 10.00
C THR A 55 4.23 -11.89 9.19
N ASN A 56 3.87 -11.87 7.91
CA ASN A 56 4.06 -13.00 7.00
C ASN A 56 4.34 -12.49 5.58
N ILE A 57 4.79 -13.38 4.70
CA ILE A 57 5.13 -13.08 3.30
C ILE A 57 4.02 -13.45 2.31
N SER A 58 2.79 -13.66 2.79
CA SER A 58 1.67 -14.11 1.96
C SER A 58 1.25 -13.06 0.93
N LYS A 59 0.88 -13.53 -0.27
CA LYS A 59 0.21 -12.70 -1.28
C LYS A 59 -1.24 -12.38 -0.90
N ALA A 60 -1.87 -13.18 -0.03
CA ALA A 60 -3.24 -12.98 0.41
C ALA A 60 -3.40 -11.64 1.16
N PRO A 61 -4.62 -11.08 1.25
CA PRO A 61 -4.89 -9.94 2.10
C PRO A 61 -4.39 -10.16 3.54
N ASN A 62 -3.95 -9.09 4.21
CA ASN A 62 -3.40 -9.18 5.56
C ASN A 62 -4.36 -9.84 6.57
N GLY A 63 -5.65 -9.48 6.50
CA GLY A 63 -6.71 -10.09 7.31
C GLY A 63 -7.65 -10.94 6.46
N LEU A 64 -8.71 -11.46 7.10
CA LEU A 64 -9.68 -12.35 6.43
C LEU A 64 -10.36 -11.68 5.22
N THR A 65 -10.57 -10.36 5.29
CA THR A 65 -11.37 -9.59 4.33
C THR A 65 -10.79 -8.22 3.99
N TYR A 66 -9.57 -7.89 4.44
CA TYR A 66 -8.99 -6.55 4.25
C TYR A 66 -7.48 -6.59 4.05
N GLU A 67 -6.98 -5.56 3.37
CA GLU A 67 -5.55 -5.26 3.23
C GLU A 67 -5.16 -4.11 4.14
N LEU A 68 -4.03 -4.24 4.85
CA LEU A 68 -3.46 -3.14 5.64
C LEU A 68 -2.41 -2.42 4.80
N LYS A 69 -2.62 -1.13 4.54
CA LYS A 69 -1.65 -0.30 3.83
C LYS A 69 -1.21 0.87 4.69
N SER A 70 0.03 1.32 4.47
CA SER A 70 0.55 2.54 5.06
C SER A 70 1.27 3.36 4.00
N VAL A 71 1.14 4.68 4.10
CA VAL A 71 1.80 5.63 3.20
C VAL A 71 2.35 6.78 4.03
N ALA A 72 3.50 7.30 3.64
CA ALA A 72 4.06 8.49 4.24
C ALA A 72 3.29 9.75 3.80
N PHE A 73 2.91 10.61 4.75
CA PHE A 73 2.26 11.89 4.50
C PHE A 73 3.06 13.06 5.09
N HIS A 74 2.85 14.24 4.52
CA HIS A 74 3.39 15.50 5.02
C HIS A 74 2.36 16.62 4.86
N TYR A 75 2.52 17.71 5.59
CA TYR A 75 1.66 18.88 5.46
C TYR A 75 2.14 19.79 4.33
N VAL A 76 1.20 20.22 3.49
CA VAL A 76 1.38 21.30 2.51
C VAL A 76 0.22 22.27 2.70
N LYS A 77 0.51 23.50 3.14
CA LYS A 77 -0.50 24.52 3.47
C LYS A 77 -1.61 23.93 4.38
N ASP A 78 -1.19 23.30 5.47
CA ASP A 78 -2.04 22.64 6.48
C ASP A 78 -2.90 21.46 5.98
N LYS A 79 -2.71 21.03 4.73
CA LYS A 79 -3.35 19.83 4.19
C LYS A 79 -2.41 18.65 4.22
N LEU A 80 -2.90 17.52 4.71
CA LEU A 80 -2.15 16.27 4.73
C LEU A 80 -2.11 15.68 3.30
N VAL A 81 -0.92 15.56 2.73
CA VAL A 81 -0.73 15.07 1.36
C VAL A 81 0.25 13.88 1.31
N PRO A 82 -0.03 12.86 0.47
CA PRO A 82 0.84 11.70 0.36
C PRO A 82 2.19 12.10 -0.24
N LYS A 83 3.27 11.67 0.42
CA LYS A 83 4.64 11.95 -0.02
C LYS A 83 5.11 11.01 -1.13
N GLU A 84 4.50 9.83 -1.22
CA GLU A 84 4.93 8.75 -2.11
C GLU A 84 3.75 7.97 -2.69
N THR A 85 4.04 7.21 -3.73
CA THR A 85 3.15 6.18 -4.28
C THR A 85 2.98 5.02 -3.32
N MET A 86 1.80 4.39 -3.29
CA MET A 86 1.57 3.19 -2.48
C MET A 86 1.74 1.92 -3.31
N ALA A 87 2.55 0.97 -2.85
CA ALA A 87 2.62 -0.35 -3.49
C ALA A 87 1.32 -1.15 -3.23
N ILE A 88 0.70 -1.65 -4.29
CA ILE A 88 -0.51 -2.48 -4.22
C ILE A 88 -0.10 -3.96 -4.16
N THR A 89 0.46 -4.47 -5.26
CA THR A 89 0.93 -5.86 -5.39
C THR A 89 1.97 -6.00 -6.50
N MET A 90 2.75 -7.08 -6.49
CA MET A 90 3.70 -7.40 -7.57
C MET A 90 2.94 -7.75 -8.86
N ILE A 91 3.53 -7.44 -10.01
CA ILE A 91 3.02 -7.88 -11.32
C ILE A 91 3.67 -9.22 -11.66
N ASN A 92 2.84 -10.25 -11.80
CA ASN A 92 3.22 -11.52 -12.43
C ASN A 92 2.69 -11.52 -13.87
N PRO A 93 3.55 -11.61 -14.90
CA PRO A 93 3.12 -11.60 -16.30
C PRO A 93 2.07 -12.66 -16.64
N LYS A 94 2.18 -13.86 -16.07
CA LYS A 94 1.22 -14.95 -16.34
C LYS A 94 -0.15 -14.63 -15.74
N GLU A 95 -0.18 -14.21 -14.48
CA GLU A 95 -1.42 -13.84 -13.78
C GLU A 95 -2.08 -12.62 -14.43
N LEU A 96 -1.30 -11.59 -14.82
CA LEU A 96 -1.82 -10.39 -15.47
C LEU A 96 -2.45 -10.71 -16.84
N LYS A 97 -1.90 -11.66 -17.60
CA LYS A 97 -2.53 -12.13 -18.85
C LYS A 97 -3.81 -12.92 -18.58
N ALA A 98 -3.81 -13.76 -17.54
CA ALA A 98 -4.88 -14.72 -17.30
C ALA A 98 -6.16 -14.10 -16.70
N HIS A 99 -6.04 -13.08 -15.87
CA HIS A 99 -7.16 -12.58 -15.07
C HIS A 99 -7.63 -11.20 -15.52
N SER A 100 -8.96 -10.99 -15.49
CA SER A 100 -9.54 -9.65 -15.57
C SER A 100 -9.27 -8.86 -14.28
N PHE A 101 -9.52 -7.55 -14.28
CA PHE A 101 -9.29 -6.71 -13.11
C PHE A 101 -9.98 -7.25 -11.84
N PHE A 102 -11.27 -7.58 -11.89
CA PHE A 102 -12.04 -8.05 -10.72
C PHE A 102 -11.70 -9.47 -10.26
N GLU A 103 -10.96 -10.23 -11.06
CA GLU A 103 -10.41 -11.53 -10.67
C GLU A 103 -8.95 -11.42 -10.17
N SER A 104 -8.36 -10.23 -10.29
CA SER A 104 -6.93 -10.04 -10.05
C SER A 104 -6.57 -9.86 -8.58
N HIS A 105 -5.32 -10.16 -8.25
CA HIS A 105 -4.74 -9.76 -6.96
C HIS A 105 -4.69 -8.25 -6.75
N CYS A 106 -4.69 -7.45 -7.83
CA CYS A 106 -4.74 -5.99 -7.71
C CYS A 106 -6.07 -5.57 -7.07
N TRP A 107 -7.18 -6.06 -7.62
CA TRP A 107 -8.51 -5.82 -7.05
C TRP A 107 -8.65 -6.40 -5.64
N ALA A 108 -8.21 -7.63 -5.41
CA ALA A 108 -8.28 -8.26 -4.09
C ALA A 108 -7.58 -7.43 -2.99
N LYS A 109 -6.55 -6.67 -3.35
CA LYS A 109 -5.78 -5.78 -2.45
C LYS A 109 -6.39 -4.37 -2.33
N LEU A 110 -7.26 -3.97 -3.26
CA LEU A 110 -7.90 -2.65 -3.27
C LEU A 110 -9.32 -2.67 -2.70
N LYS A 111 -10.08 -3.76 -2.88
CA LYS A 111 -11.52 -3.79 -2.59
C LYS A 111 -11.91 -3.44 -1.14
N ALA A 112 -11.02 -3.71 -0.19
CA ALA A 112 -11.26 -3.48 1.24
C ALA A 112 -9.93 -3.16 1.92
N ILE A 113 -9.73 -1.90 2.30
CA ILE A 113 -8.44 -1.41 2.81
C ILE A 113 -8.62 -0.82 4.20
N VAL A 114 -7.70 -1.16 5.11
CA VAL A 114 -7.40 -0.36 6.30
C VAL A 114 -6.14 0.43 5.99
N PHE A 115 -6.24 1.74 6.03
CA PHE A 115 -5.20 2.63 5.53
C PHE A 115 -4.67 3.51 6.66
N CYS A 116 -3.34 3.49 6.85
CA CYS A 116 -2.65 4.22 7.90
C CYS A 116 -1.80 5.35 7.31
N ALA A 117 -2.14 6.60 7.63
CA ALA A 117 -1.28 7.75 7.30
C ALA A 117 -0.15 7.86 8.33
N VAL A 118 1.10 7.85 7.87
CA VAL A 118 2.28 7.95 8.74
C VAL A 118 3.04 9.23 8.42
N ALA A 119 3.39 10.02 9.43
CA ALA A 119 4.12 11.26 9.26
C ALA A 119 5.50 11.03 8.63
N TRP A 120 5.83 11.86 7.65
CA TRP A 120 7.14 11.92 7.02
C TRP A 120 8.00 12.99 7.70
N HIS A 121 9.10 12.56 8.33
CA HIS A 121 10.07 13.46 8.99
C HIS A 121 11.43 13.49 8.29
N GLY A 122 11.47 13.16 6.99
CA GLY A 122 12.70 13.10 6.22
C GLY A 122 13.32 11.70 6.13
N LYS A 123 14.40 11.62 5.35
CA LYS A 123 15.14 10.37 5.12
C LYS A 123 15.90 9.98 6.40
N ASN A 124 15.89 8.69 6.74
CA ASN A 124 16.55 8.17 7.96
C ASN A 124 16.04 8.79 9.27
N ALA A 125 14.83 9.38 9.24
CA ALA A 125 14.24 10.02 10.40
C ALA A 125 14.18 9.07 11.59
N GLN A 126 14.52 9.63 12.74
CA GLN A 126 14.59 8.93 14.00
C GLN A 126 13.23 8.88 14.72
N LYS A 127 12.16 9.37 14.08
CA LYS A 127 10.76 9.33 14.53
C LYS A 127 9.85 9.01 13.34
N ALA A 128 8.73 8.34 13.58
CA ALA A 128 7.60 8.31 12.65
C ALA A 128 6.30 8.23 13.45
N GLU A 129 5.30 9.01 13.07
CA GLU A 129 4.07 9.14 13.86
C GLU A 129 2.88 8.59 13.08
N LEU A 130 2.03 7.79 13.72
CA LEU A 130 0.75 7.39 13.11
C LEU A 130 -0.20 8.58 13.21
N LEU A 131 -0.55 9.18 12.08
CA LEU A 131 -1.40 10.35 12.04
C LEU A 131 -2.88 9.98 12.07
N GLU A 132 -3.24 8.95 11.32
CA GLU A 132 -4.64 8.60 11.12
C GLU A 132 -4.80 7.17 10.62
N VAL A 133 -5.97 6.59 10.91
CA VAL A 133 -6.38 5.25 10.48
C VAL A 133 -7.78 5.35 9.91
N VAL A 134 -7.88 5.16 8.61
CA VAL A 134 -9.15 5.14 7.86
C VAL A 134 -9.41 3.75 7.28
N SER A 135 -10.63 3.50 6.87
CA SER A 135 -10.98 2.26 6.17
C SER A 135 -11.96 2.51 5.05
N LEU A 136 -11.78 1.82 3.94
CA LEU A 136 -12.61 1.96 2.76
C LEU A 136 -12.95 0.60 2.17
N ASP A 137 -14.20 0.47 1.75
CA ASP A 137 -14.66 -0.62 0.89
C ASP A 137 -15.06 -0.02 -0.45
N PHE A 138 -14.59 -0.64 -1.52
CA PHE A 138 -14.93 -0.27 -2.88
C PHE A 138 -15.95 -1.25 -3.46
N LEU A 139 -16.90 -0.73 -4.20
CA LEU A 139 -17.82 -1.50 -5.04
C LEU A 139 -17.28 -1.58 -6.47
N GLU A 140 -17.62 -2.65 -7.18
CA GLU A 140 -17.22 -2.82 -8.58
C GLU A 140 -17.82 -1.75 -9.50
N THR A 141 -18.91 -1.12 -9.05
CA THR A 141 -19.63 -0.06 -9.76
C THR A 141 -19.13 1.35 -9.46
N ASP A 142 -18.17 1.52 -8.55
CA ASP A 142 -17.67 2.85 -8.20
C ASP A 142 -16.92 3.47 -9.39
N ASP A 143 -17.24 4.73 -9.74
CA ASP A 143 -16.62 5.42 -10.88
C ASP A 143 -15.08 5.39 -10.83
N LEU A 144 -14.52 5.65 -9.64
CA LEU A 144 -13.07 5.60 -9.42
C LEU A 144 -12.50 4.19 -9.67
N ILE A 145 -13.24 3.14 -9.32
CA ILE A 145 -12.82 1.76 -9.57
C ILE A 145 -12.89 1.42 -11.05
N MET A 146 -13.89 1.90 -11.77
CA MET A 146 -13.97 1.73 -13.22
C MET A 146 -12.81 2.44 -13.93
N GLU A 147 -12.36 3.60 -13.44
CA GLU A 147 -11.14 4.25 -13.94
C GLU A 147 -9.87 3.46 -13.61
N ILE A 148 -9.75 2.89 -12.40
CA ILE A 148 -8.60 2.03 -12.03
C ILE A 148 -8.58 0.75 -12.87
N LYS A 149 -9.75 0.18 -13.17
CA LYS A 149 -9.90 -0.96 -14.08
C LYS A 149 -9.37 -0.60 -15.48
N ALA A 150 -9.68 0.59 -15.99
CA ALA A 150 -9.17 1.04 -17.28
C ALA A 150 -7.64 1.11 -17.31
N ASP A 151 -7.01 1.60 -16.24
CA ASP A 151 -5.54 1.57 -16.11
C ASP A 151 -4.97 0.15 -16.07
N TYR A 152 -5.63 -0.75 -15.32
CA TYR A 152 -5.22 -2.15 -15.25
C TYR A 152 -5.28 -2.81 -16.63
N ASP A 153 -6.39 -2.62 -17.35
CA ASP A 153 -6.59 -3.17 -18.68
C ASP A 153 -5.60 -2.58 -19.69
N PHE A 154 -5.30 -1.28 -19.60
CA PHE A 154 -4.25 -0.65 -20.40
C PHE A 154 -2.88 -1.31 -20.16
N ILE A 155 -2.46 -1.46 -18.90
CA ILE A 155 -1.18 -2.10 -18.52
C ILE A 155 -1.16 -3.57 -18.97
N ARG A 156 -2.26 -4.29 -18.79
CA ARG A 156 -2.43 -5.68 -19.22
C ARG A 156 -2.28 -5.82 -20.72
N ASN A 157 -2.97 -4.99 -21.50
CA ASN A 157 -2.94 -5.03 -22.96
C ASN A 157 -1.55 -4.66 -23.50
N LYS A 158 -0.89 -3.67 -22.89
CA LYS A 158 0.49 -3.32 -23.22
C LYS A 158 1.44 -4.49 -22.99
N LEU A 159 1.32 -5.19 -21.85
CA LEU A 159 2.11 -6.40 -21.57
C LEU A 159 1.86 -7.51 -22.61
N ILE A 160 0.60 -7.71 -23.03
CA ILE A 160 0.24 -8.72 -24.03
C ILE A 160 0.86 -8.39 -25.39
N ALA A 161 0.76 -7.13 -25.82
CA ALA A 161 1.16 -6.70 -27.15
C ALA A 161 2.67 -6.44 -27.29
N GLN A 162 3.31 -5.91 -26.25
CA GLN A 162 4.68 -5.36 -26.31
C GLN A 162 5.66 -6.05 -25.36
N GLY A 163 5.18 -7.01 -24.55
CA GLY A 163 6.01 -7.73 -23.58
C GLY A 163 6.20 -6.98 -22.26
N PHE A 164 6.76 -7.67 -21.28
CA PHE A 164 6.85 -7.19 -19.89
C PHE A 164 7.78 -5.98 -19.72
N ASP A 165 8.86 -5.92 -20.47
CA ASP A 165 9.86 -4.85 -20.36
C ASP A 165 9.34 -3.49 -20.87
N SER A 166 8.26 -3.51 -21.66
CA SER A 166 7.56 -2.30 -22.10
C SER A 166 6.81 -1.58 -20.96
N LEU A 167 6.60 -2.24 -19.80
CA LEU A 167 5.87 -1.66 -18.68
C LEU A 167 6.71 -0.60 -17.95
N THR A 168 6.13 0.59 -17.77
CA THR A 168 6.80 1.76 -17.22
C THR A 168 5.96 2.50 -16.17
N GLY A 169 6.63 3.32 -15.37
CA GLY A 169 5.96 4.20 -14.42
C GLY A 169 5.11 5.30 -15.08
N ALA A 170 5.17 5.48 -16.40
CA ALA A 170 4.29 6.39 -17.11
C ALA A 170 2.89 5.78 -17.33
N ASP A 171 2.75 4.46 -17.23
CA ASP A 171 1.49 3.78 -17.53
C ASP A 171 0.40 4.10 -16.49
N GLY A 172 -0.83 4.32 -16.98
CA GLY A 172 -2.04 4.54 -16.18
C GLY A 172 -2.14 5.89 -15.45
N LYS A 173 -3.37 6.33 -15.20
CA LYS A 173 -3.74 7.59 -14.54
C LYS A 173 -3.73 7.48 -13.01
N TRP A 174 -4.27 6.42 -12.43
CA TRP A 174 -4.43 6.18 -11.01
C TRP A 174 -3.48 5.12 -10.49
N ILE A 175 -3.33 4.02 -11.22
CA ILE A 175 -2.33 2.98 -10.93
C ILE A 175 -1.26 2.93 -12.03
N GLN A 176 -0.06 2.49 -11.67
CA GLN A 176 1.09 2.45 -12.57
C GLN A 176 1.95 1.20 -12.36
N ALA A 177 2.66 0.77 -13.40
CA ALA A 177 3.61 -0.34 -13.34
C ALA A 177 5.04 0.19 -13.08
N ARG A 178 5.55 0.05 -11.85
CA ARG A 178 6.91 0.52 -11.51
C ARG A 178 7.84 -0.59 -11.08
N THR A 179 9.13 -0.38 -11.31
CA THR A 179 10.19 -1.25 -10.78
C THR A 179 10.11 -1.34 -9.26
N LYS A 180 10.11 -2.57 -8.73
CA LYS A 180 10.11 -2.84 -7.29
C LYS A 180 11.29 -3.72 -6.90
N GLY A 181 12.39 -3.10 -6.48
CA GLY A 181 13.58 -3.82 -6.07
C GLY A 181 14.79 -2.90 -5.97
N SER A 182 15.99 -3.48 -6.08
CA SER A 182 17.21 -2.71 -6.30
C SER A 182 17.16 -1.95 -7.63
N LYS A 183 18.05 -0.97 -7.77
CA LYS A 183 18.33 -0.33 -9.07
C LYS A 183 18.71 -1.45 -10.05
N ASN A 184 18.11 -1.47 -11.24
CA ASN A 184 18.24 -2.52 -12.27
C ASN A 184 17.51 -3.84 -11.98
N SER A 185 16.45 -3.83 -11.15
CA SER A 185 15.56 -4.99 -11.06
C SER A 185 14.59 -5.03 -12.25
N ASP A 186 14.40 -6.23 -12.80
CA ASP A 186 13.44 -6.46 -13.88
C ASP A 186 12.01 -6.63 -13.36
N THR A 187 11.84 -6.76 -12.04
CA THR A 187 10.51 -6.93 -11.45
C THR A 187 9.68 -5.65 -11.52
N ARG A 188 8.36 -5.80 -11.60
CA ARG A 188 7.38 -4.70 -11.60
C ARG A 188 6.31 -4.94 -10.53
N ALA A 189 5.72 -3.86 -10.04
CA ALA A 189 4.57 -3.89 -9.17
C ALA A 189 3.57 -2.80 -9.57
N PHE A 190 2.29 -3.03 -9.27
CA PHE A 190 1.28 -2.00 -9.31
C PHE A 190 1.48 -1.05 -8.14
N TYR A 191 1.51 0.24 -8.43
CA TYR A 191 1.52 1.30 -7.44
C TYR A 191 0.33 2.22 -7.66
N ALA A 192 -0.37 2.60 -6.58
CA ALA A 192 -1.28 3.72 -6.59
C ALA A 192 -0.47 5.02 -6.63
N ARG A 193 -0.82 5.92 -7.55
CA ARG A 193 -0.24 7.26 -7.64
C ARG A 193 -0.67 8.12 -6.45
N PRO A 194 0.08 9.18 -6.10
CA PRO A 194 -0.27 10.05 -4.98
C PRO A 194 -1.71 10.58 -5.06
N GLN A 195 -2.19 10.92 -6.26
CA GLN A 195 -3.58 11.38 -6.46
C GLN A 195 -4.64 10.31 -6.12
N LEU A 196 -4.37 9.03 -6.42
CA LEU A 196 -5.26 7.94 -5.99
C LEU A 196 -5.24 7.82 -4.47
N VAL A 197 -4.06 7.90 -3.86
CA VAL A 197 -3.92 7.83 -2.40
C VAL A 197 -4.67 8.98 -1.72
N THR A 198 -4.53 10.21 -2.22
CA THR A 198 -5.31 11.37 -1.76
C THR A 198 -6.81 11.09 -1.86
N LYS A 199 -7.28 10.62 -3.02
CA LYS A 199 -8.71 10.39 -3.24
C LYS A 199 -9.27 9.29 -2.33
N VAL A 200 -8.55 8.19 -2.15
CA VAL A 200 -8.91 7.11 -1.21
C VAL A 200 -9.02 7.66 0.21
N PHE A 201 -8.08 8.51 0.61
CA PHE A 201 -8.06 9.09 1.94
C PHE A 201 -9.23 10.06 2.15
N GLU A 202 -9.51 10.94 1.18
CA GLU A 202 -10.64 11.87 1.19
C GLU A 202 -12.01 11.16 1.25
N ILE A 203 -12.15 9.98 0.65
CA ILE A 203 -13.41 9.20 0.71
C ILE A 203 -13.54 8.49 2.06
N ALA A 204 -12.42 8.12 2.69
CA ALA A 204 -12.39 7.26 3.87
C ALA A 204 -12.33 8.00 5.22
N SER A 205 -11.91 9.27 5.21
CA SER A 205 -11.92 10.20 6.36
C SER A 205 -13.30 10.83 6.55
#